data_AF-S4R5G3-F1
#
_entry.id   AF-S4R5G3-F1
#
_cell.length_a   1.000
_cell.length_b   1.000
_cell.length_c   1.000
_cell.angle_alpha   90.00
_cell.angle_beta   90.00
_cell.angle_gamma   90.00
#
_symmetry.space_group_name_H-M   'P 1'
#
loop_
_entity.id
_entity.type
_entity.pdbx_description
1 polymer ?
#
loop_
_entity_poly.entity_id
_entity_poly.type
_entity_poly.pdbx_seq_one_letter_code
_entity_poly.pdbx_strand_id
1 'polypeptide(L)'
;PPSTFTSIPPPVPRCRYFFVYDTSQVTREDDSTDKGIRYFYPPETDEDEQRLLCSQFPGVARCVAEITCRPPFMLRLRHVKFALRTQGPFFLALGCITSLPDGCCRHMLDRLLVLFTCYRGPLMLAYQQQGSGPPWPIWEPFLDHVQRAVRYLPGLFSTVRYLNKREVDPLLLLKAALILQSCQRCPHVLAGCILHNLTVVSSQLTPQVTAHLLAARNVLSQQDLSQYSSGDTAFDREASVIPVYLSDEEFSSLHCHSARRLNRCRPPPS
;
A
#
# COMPACT_ATOMS: atom_id res chain seq x y z
N PRO A 1 -41.12 1.70 -28.61
CA PRO A 1 -39.82 2.41 -28.48
C PRO A 1 -39.20 2.18 -27.10
N PRO A 2 -38.21 1.30 -26.96
CA PRO A 2 -37.58 1.05 -25.67
C PRO A 2 -36.58 2.17 -25.35
N SER A 3 -36.72 2.70 -24.15
CA SER A 3 -35.91 3.74 -23.53
C SER A 3 -34.44 3.33 -23.40
N THR A 4 -33.58 4.11 -24.04
CA THR A 4 -32.12 4.06 -23.93
C THR A 4 -31.71 4.30 -22.48
N PHE A 5 -31.23 3.26 -21.81
CA PHE A 5 -30.43 3.41 -20.60
C PHE A 5 -29.18 4.22 -20.94
N THR A 6 -29.16 5.49 -20.56
CA THR A 6 -27.92 6.28 -20.49
C THR A 6 -26.97 5.57 -19.54
N SER A 7 -26.01 4.84 -20.10
CA SER A 7 -24.87 4.33 -19.36
C SER A 7 -24.12 5.52 -18.78
N ILE A 8 -24.09 5.61 -17.45
CA ILE A 8 -23.24 6.56 -16.74
C ILE A 8 -21.81 6.25 -17.19
N PRO A 9 -21.06 7.21 -17.77
CA PRO A 9 -19.69 6.94 -18.18
C PRO A 9 -18.89 6.49 -16.95
N PRO A 10 -18.00 5.49 -17.11
CA PRO A 10 -17.18 5.04 -15.99
C PRO A 10 -16.44 6.23 -15.38
N PRO A 11 -16.39 6.35 -14.04
CA PRO A 11 -15.75 7.48 -13.40
C PRO A 11 -14.29 7.57 -13.86
N VAL A 12 -13.92 8.74 -14.40
CA VAL A 12 -12.57 9.00 -14.90
C VAL A 12 -11.55 8.69 -13.80
N PRO A 13 -10.52 7.88 -14.08
CA PRO A 13 -9.52 7.55 -13.08
C PRO A 13 -8.81 8.84 -12.63
N ARG A 14 -8.73 9.03 -11.32
CA ARG A 14 -8.09 10.21 -10.72
C ARG A 14 -6.56 10.14 -10.79
N CYS A 15 -6.02 8.93 -10.93
CA CYS A 15 -4.64 8.67 -11.34
C CYS A 15 -4.59 8.62 -12.88
N ARG A 16 -3.69 9.38 -13.47
CA ARG A 16 -3.46 9.41 -14.93
C ARG A 16 -2.16 8.74 -15.32
N TYR A 17 -1.14 8.88 -14.48
CA TYR A 17 0.18 8.31 -14.74
C TYR A 17 0.74 7.76 -13.45
N PHE A 18 1.50 6.67 -13.54
CA PHE A 18 2.37 6.24 -12.45
C PHE A 18 3.58 5.55 -13.04
N PHE A 19 4.78 5.91 -12.60
CA PHE A 19 5.99 5.25 -13.05
C PHE A 19 7.00 5.08 -11.93
N VAL A 20 7.82 4.04 -12.10
CA VAL A 20 8.95 3.72 -11.23
C VAL A 20 10.20 3.72 -12.11
N TYR A 21 11.15 4.57 -11.76
CA TYR A 21 12.38 4.79 -12.49
C TYR A 21 13.57 4.50 -11.59
N ASP A 22 14.50 3.66 -12.03
CA ASP A 22 15.72 3.29 -11.34
C ASP A 22 16.87 4.19 -11.84
N THR A 23 17.22 5.19 -11.03
CA THR A 23 18.27 6.16 -11.36
C THR A 23 19.67 5.56 -11.31
N SER A 24 19.84 4.34 -10.78
CA SER A 24 21.17 3.69 -10.73
C SER A 24 21.60 3.09 -12.07
N GLN A 25 20.65 2.85 -12.98
CA GLN A 25 20.90 2.24 -14.28
C GLN A 25 21.26 3.25 -15.37
N VAL A 26 21.05 4.55 -15.09
CA VAL A 26 21.23 5.65 -16.04
C VAL A 26 22.10 6.69 -15.34
N THR A 27 23.41 6.51 -15.45
CA THR A 27 24.40 7.34 -14.74
C THR A 27 25.17 8.25 -15.68
N ARG A 28 25.25 7.89 -16.96
CA ARG A 28 25.89 8.67 -18.02
C ARG A 28 24.84 9.28 -18.95
N GLU A 29 25.17 10.40 -19.58
CA GLU A 29 24.30 11.05 -20.56
C GLU A 29 24.03 10.17 -21.80
N ASP A 30 24.93 9.24 -22.11
CA ASP A 30 24.80 8.29 -23.22
C ASP A 30 23.93 7.06 -22.91
N ASP A 31 23.53 6.88 -21.64
CA ASP A 31 22.73 5.72 -21.25
C ASP A 31 21.29 5.88 -21.74
N SER A 32 20.77 4.85 -22.44
CA SER A 32 19.35 4.85 -22.82
C SER A 32 18.47 4.93 -21.57
N THR A 33 17.55 5.90 -21.56
CA THR A 33 16.58 6.12 -20.48
C THR A 33 15.73 4.87 -20.23
N ASP A 34 15.52 4.05 -21.26
CA ASP A 34 14.74 2.81 -21.20
C ASP A 34 15.28 1.83 -20.15
N LYS A 35 16.60 1.82 -19.91
CA LYS A 35 17.24 0.95 -18.92
C LYS A 35 16.80 1.26 -17.49
N GLY A 36 16.40 2.51 -17.22
CA GLY A 36 15.92 2.94 -15.92
C GLY A 36 14.42 2.72 -15.71
N ILE A 37 13.62 2.54 -16.76
CA ILE A 37 12.17 2.40 -16.63
C ILE A 37 11.85 1.00 -16.10
N ARG A 38 11.37 0.91 -14.85
CA ARG A 38 10.98 -0.37 -14.22
C ARG A 38 9.49 -0.66 -14.33
N TYR A 39 8.68 0.40 -14.34
CA TYR A 39 7.24 0.30 -14.50
C TYR A 39 6.68 1.62 -15.03
N PHE A 40 5.70 1.56 -15.92
CA PHE A 40 4.96 2.70 -16.40
C PHE A 40 3.47 2.35 -16.54
N TYR A 41 2.60 3.24 -16.08
CA TYR A 41 1.15 3.17 -16.20
C TYR A 41 0.63 4.51 -16.72
N PRO A 42 -0.33 4.50 -17.67
CA PRO A 42 -0.85 3.32 -18.36
C PRO A 42 0.16 2.76 -19.38
N PRO A 43 0.20 1.43 -19.61
CA PRO A 43 1.16 0.81 -20.53
C PRO A 43 0.94 1.22 -21.99
N GLU A 44 -0.25 1.72 -22.35
CA GLU A 44 -0.58 2.20 -23.69
C GLU A 44 0.02 3.58 -24.02
N THR A 45 0.71 4.20 -23.07
CA THR A 45 1.39 5.49 -23.29
C THR A 45 2.51 5.31 -24.31
N ASP A 46 2.66 6.27 -25.23
CA ASP A 46 3.71 6.25 -26.25
C ASP A 46 5.12 6.17 -25.63
N GLU A 47 6.01 5.35 -26.19
CA GLU A 47 7.33 5.11 -25.62
C GLU A 47 8.17 6.39 -25.52
N ASP A 48 8.04 7.33 -26.46
CA ASP A 48 8.78 8.58 -26.42
C ASP A 48 8.25 9.48 -25.30
N GLU A 49 6.94 9.48 -25.05
CA GLU A 49 6.35 10.15 -23.88
C GLU A 49 6.83 9.52 -22.57
N GLN A 50 6.90 8.19 -22.49
CA GLN A 50 7.43 7.49 -21.32
C GLN A 50 8.89 7.87 -21.03
N ARG A 51 9.75 7.84 -22.05
CA ARG A 51 11.16 8.25 -21.97
C ARG A 51 11.29 9.71 -21.53
N LEU A 52 10.49 10.59 -22.11
CA LEU A 52 10.51 12.02 -21.80
C LEU A 52 10.18 12.28 -20.33
N LEU A 53 9.11 11.69 -19.81
CA LEU A 53 8.70 11.86 -18.42
C LEU A 53 9.72 11.24 -17.45
N CYS A 54 10.19 10.02 -17.74
CA CYS A 54 11.13 9.30 -16.89
C CYS A 54 12.54 9.93 -16.86
N SER A 55 12.97 10.61 -17.93
CA SER A 55 14.25 11.32 -17.96
C SER A 55 14.18 12.70 -17.28
N GLN A 56 13.16 13.50 -17.59
CA GLN A 56 13.09 14.88 -17.13
C GLN A 56 12.78 14.99 -15.64
N PHE A 57 11.89 14.15 -15.10
CA PHE A 57 11.39 14.31 -13.74
C PHE A 57 12.46 14.11 -12.67
N PRO A 58 13.27 13.03 -12.71
CA PRO A 58 14.40 12.88 -11.80
C PRO A 58 15.41 14.04 -11.94
N GLY A 59 15.67 14.52 -13.17
CA GLY A 59 16.58 15.63 -13.43
C GLY A 59 16.11 16.95 -12.80
N VAL A 60 14.83 17.30 -13.00
CA VAL A 60 14.21 18.48 -12.36
C VAL A 60 14.21 18.33 -10.85
N ALA A 61 13.86 17.14 -10.33
CA ALA A 61 13.85 16.89 -8.90
C ALA A 61 15.24 17.06 -8.27
N ARG A 62 16.29 16.59 -8.96
CA ARG A 62 17.68 16.77 -8.54
C ARG A 62 18.11 18.23 -8.57
N CYS A 63 17.83 18.93 -9.67
CA CYS A 63 18.13 20.37 -9.79
C CYS A 63 17.50 21.19 -8.65
N VAL A 64 16.20 20.96 -8.38
CA VAL A 64 15.50 21.63 -7.27
C VAL A 64 16.10 21.24 -5.92
N ALA A 65 16.47 19.98 -5.73
CA ALA A 65 17.10 19.51 -4.49
C ALA A 65 18.47 20.17 -4.24
N GLU A 66 19.26 20.38 -5.29
CA GLU A 66 20.56 21.07 -5.21
C GLU A 66 20.38 22.55 -4.81
N ILE A 67 19.36 23.21 -5.34
CA ILE A 67 19.08 24.63 -5.05
C ILE A 67 18.46 24.83 -3.66
N THR A 68 17.52 23.97 -3.27
CA THR A 68 16.69 24.16 -2.07
C THR A 68 17.09 23.28 -0.88
N CYS A 69 18.11 22.46 -1.05
CA CYS A 69 18.53 21.40 -0.12
C CYS A 69 17.41 20.40 0.23
N ARG A 70 16.34 20.33 -0.56
CA ARG A 70 15.19 19.43 -0.35
C ARG A 70 14.59 18.95 -1.68
N PRO A 71 14.29 17.66 -1.86
CA PRO A 71 13.64 17.20 -3.08
C PRO A 71 12.20 17.73 -3.17
N PRO A 72 11.72 18.09 -4.36
CA PRO A 72 10.34 18.49 -4.55
C PRO A 72 9.41 17.30 -4.28
N PHE A 73 8.31 17.55 -3.58
CA PHE A 73 7.28 16.53 -3.35
C PHE A 73 6.15 16.58 -4.38
N MET A 74 6.11 17.63 -5.21
CA MET A 74 5.09 17.85 -6.23
C MET A 74 5.69 18.58 -7.43
N LEU A 75 5.28 18.21 -8.64
CA LEU A 75 5.47 18.98 -9.86
C LEU A 75 4.12 19.23 -10.52
N ARG A 76 3.85 20.47 -10.95
CA ARG A 76 2.59 20.82 -11.59
C ARG A 76 2.85 21.24 -13.04
N LEU A 77 2.29 20.48 -13.97
CA LEU A 77 2.23 20.82 -15.39
C LEU A 77 0.87 21.49 -15.70
N ARG A 78 0.70 21.93 -16.95
CA ARG A 78 -0.51 22.64 -17.40
C ARG A 78 -1.80 21.85 -17.16
N HIS A 79 -1.77 20.53 -17.38
CA HIS A 79 -2.97 19.68 -17.36
C HIS A 79 -2.91 18.53 -16.35
N VAL A 80 -1.75 18.28 -15.74
CA VAL A 80 -1.52 17.17 -14.81
C VAL A 80 -0.58 17.66 -13.72
N LYS A 81 -0.71 17.11 -12.52
CA LYS A 81 0.25 17.31 -11.44
C LYS A 81 0.74 15.98 -10.93
N PHE A 82 1.99 15.93 -10.50
CA PHE A 82 2.67 14.72 -10.10
C PHE A 82 3.09 14.84 -8.65
N ALA A 83 2.71 13.87 -7.83
CA ALA A 83 3.35 13.65 -6.54
C ALA A 83 4.65 12.89 -6.78
N LEU A 84 5.72 13.27 -6.07
CA LEU A 84 7.05 12.68 -6.24
C LEU A 84 7.55 12.03 -4.95
N ARG A 85 8.24 10.89 -5.11
CA ARG A 85 8.96 10.21 -4.04
C ARG A 85 10.25 9.60 -4.57
N THR A 86 11.28 9.66 -3.72
CA THR A 86 12.54 8.97 -3.96
C THR A 86 12.76 7.98 -2.82
N GLN A 87 13.02 6.72 -3.14
CA GLN A 87 13.34 5.68 -2.17
C GLN A 87 14.59 4.92 -2.64
N GLY A 88 15.74 5.26 -2.05
CA GLY A 88 17.03 4.76 -2.52
C GLY A 88 17.29 5.17 -3.98
N PRO A 89 17.63 4.23 -4.88
CA PRO A 89 17.83 4.53 -6.31
C PRO A 89 16.52 4.65 -7.10
N PHE A 90 15.37 4.41 -6.48
CA PHE A 90 14.09 4.46 -7.18
C PHE A 90 13.44 5.83 -7.05
N PHE A 91 13.05 6.38 -8.17
CA PHE A 91 12.22 7.55 -8.30
C PHE A 91 10.81 7.13 -8.71
N LEU A 92 9.82 7.60 -7.98
CA LEU A 92 8.41 7.31 -8.19
C LEU A 92 7.67 8.61 -8.42
N ALA A 93 6.86 8.63 -9.48
CA ALA A 93 5.99 9.76 -9.77
C ALA A 93 4.57 9.27 -10.04
N LEU A 94 3.61 9.96 -9.45
CA LEU A 94 2.19 9.64 -9.56
C LEU A 94 1.43 10.88 -10.04
N GLY A 95 0.98 10.82 -11.28
CA GLY A 95 0.23 11.85 -11.98
C GLY A 95 -1.25 11.82 -11.64
N CYS A 96 -1.77 12.94 -11.15
CA CYS A 96 -3.17 13.17 -10.85
C CYS A 96 -3.77 14.29 -11.71
N ILE A 97 -5.09 14.28 -11.82
CA ILE A 97 -5.85 15.42 -12.33
C ILE A 97 -5.60 16.68 -11.48
N THR A 98 -5.57 17.83 -12.14
CA THR A 98 -5.28 19.14 -11.50
C THR A 98 -6.34 19.57 -10.49
N SER A 99 -7.57 19.06 -10.58
CA SER A 99 -8.67 19.36 -9.66
C SER A 99 -8.54 18.66 -8.29
N LEU A 100 -7.72 17.61 -8.19
CA LEU A 100 -7.49 16.94 -6.92
C LEU A 100 -6.67 17.88 -6.01
N PRO A 101 -6.82 17.88 -4.68
CA PRO A 101 -5.92 18.63 -3.79
C PRO A 101 -4.51 18.03 -3.72
N ASP A 102 -3.49 18.83 -3.48
CA ASP A 102 -2.09 18.38 -3.49
C ASP A 102 -1.78 17.37 -2.39
N GLY A 103 -2.32 17.60 -1.19
CA GLY A 103 -2.23 16.65 -0.08
C GLY A 103 -2.84 15.29 -0.40
N CYS A 104 -3.89 15.24 -1.23
CA CYS A 104 -4.50 13.98 -1.66
C CYS A 104 -3.60 13.21 -2.63
N CYS A 105 -2.99 13.89 -3.60
CA CYS A 105 -2.03 13.25 -4.54
C CYS A 105 -0.83 12.67 -3.81
N ARG A 106 -0.29 13.44 -2.87
CA ARG A 106 0.82 13.01 -2.03
C ARG A 106 0.44 11.78 -1.21
N HIS A 107 -0.70 11.83 -0.52
CA HIS A 107 -1.18 10.72 0.29
C HIS A 107 -1.47 9.47 -0.54
N MET A 108 -1.92 9.64 -1.79
CA MET A 108 -2.15 8.56 -2.74
C MET A 108 -0.84 7.81 -3.06
N LEU A 109 0.23 8.54 -3.37
CA LEU A 109 1.55 7.95 -3.62
C LEU A 109 2.15 7.32 -2.35
N ASP A 110 2.04 8.00 -1.21
CA ASP A 110 2.54 7.47 0.07
C ASP A 110 1.82 6.15 0.42
N ARG A 111 0.50 6.09 0.26
CA ARG A 111 -0.29 4.88 0.54
C ARG A 111 0.01 3.75 -0.43
N LEU A 112 0.19 4.06 -1.72
CA LEU A 112 0.60 3.10 -2.73
C LEU A 112 1.94 2.45 -2.36
N LEU A 113 2.91 3.29 -1.97
CA LEU A 113 4.25 2.85 -1.60
C LEU A 113 4.22 1.98 -0.34
N VAL A 114 3.55 2.43 0.72
CA VAL A 114 3.47 1.68 1.98
C VAL A 114 2.82 0.31 1.78
N LEU A 115 1.71 0.24 1.04
CA LEU A 115 1.05 -1.03 0.74
C LEU A 115 1.97 -1.95 -0.06
N PHE A 116 2.64 -1.43 -1.09
CA PHE A 116 3.59 -2.21 -1.88
C PHE A 116 4.70 -2.76 -1.00
N THR A 117 5.35 -1.91 -0.20
CA THR A 117 6.45 -2.34 0.66
C THR A 117 6.01 -3.31 1.74
N CYS A 118 4.77 -3.22 2.22
CA CYS A 118 4.20 -4.12 3.21
C CYS A 118 4.03 -5.55 2.65
N TYR A 119 3.61 -5.70 1.39
CA TYR A 119 3.35 -7.03 0.82
C TYR A 119 4.50 -7.61 -0.01
N ARG A 120 5.29 -6.76 -0.66
CA ARG A 120 6.38 -7.16 -1.57
C ARG A 120 7.76 -6.84 -1.01
N GLY A 121 7.83 -6.13 0.12
CA GLY A 121 9.09 -5.73 0.74
C GLY A 121 9.69 -4.46 0.13
N PRO A 122 10.90 -4.06 0.59
CA PRO A 122 11.64 -2.94 0.03
C PRO A 122 11.78 -3.03 -1.49
N LEU A 123 11.66 -1.90 -2.20
CA LEU A 123 11.70 -1.86 -3.66
C LEU A 123 12.92 -2.58 -4.25
N MET A 124 14.11 -2.41 -3.64
CA MET A 124 15.31 -3.11 -4.10
C MET A 124 15.15 -4.63 -4.05
N LEU A 125 14.58 -5.17 -2.97
CA LEU A 125 14.37 -6.61 -2.82
C LEU A 125 13.31 -7.10 -3.81
N ALA A 126 12.20 -6.36 -3.96
CA ALA A 126 11.14 -6.72 -4.89
C ALA A 126 11.64 -6.81 -6.34
N TYR A 127 12.43 -5.82 -6.78
CA TYR A 127 13.00 -5.81 -8.14
C TYR A 127 14.18 -6.77 -8.32
N GLN A 128 14.96 -7.08 -7.27
CA GLN A 128 16.00 -8.12 -7.33
C GLN A 128 15.41 -9.53 -7.50
N GLN A 129 14.30 -9.82 -6.80
CA GLN A 129 13.63 -11.12 -6.89
C GLN A 129 12.93 -11.34 -8.24
N GLN A 130 12.57 -10.27 -8.94
CA GLN A 130 11.90 -10.33 -10.24
C GLN A 130 12.81 -10.82 -11.38
N GLY A 131 14.13 -10.68 -11.27
CA GLY A 131 15.05 -10.95 -12.38
C GLY A 131 14.86 -10.00 -13.59
N SER A 132 15.45 -10.33 -14.74
CA SER A 132 15.43 -9.50 -15.97
C SER A 132 14.18 -9.74 -16.86
N GLY A 133 13.05 -10.14 -16.28
CA GLY A 133 11.81 -10.38 -17.02
C GLY A 133 11.09 -9.08 -17.45
N PRO A 134 10.04 -9.18 -18.31
CA PRO A 134 9.22 -8.03 -18.68
C PRO A 134 8.63 -7.34 -17.43
N PRO A 135 8.20 -6.06 -17.55
CA PRO A 135 7.57 -5.33 -16.45
C PRO A 135 6.28 -6.05 -16.06
N TRP A 136 6.38 -6.87 -15.01
CA TRP A 136 5.25 -7.58 -14.44
C TRP A 136 4.26 -6.53 -13.91
N PRO A 137 2.93 -6.76 -13.99
CA PRO A 137 1.90 -5.86 -13.49
C PRO A 137 1.84 -5.81 -11.95
N ILE A 138 2.98 -5.57 -11.28
CA ILE A 138 3.14 -5.75 -9.82
C ILE A 138 2.39 -4.64 -9.09
N TRP A 139 2.28 -3.50 -9.74
CA TRP A 139 1.65 -2.30 -9.21
C TRP A 139 0.16 -2.23 -9.53
N GLU A 140 -0.36 -2.97 -10.51
CA GLU A 140 -1.76 -2.84 -10.94
C GLU A 140 -2.79 -3.10 -9.83
N PRO A 141 -2.67 -4.18 -9.01
CA PRO A 141 -3.63 -4.41 -7.93
C PRO A 141 -3.59 -3.30 -6.87
N PHE A 142 -2.41 -2.75 -6.61
CA PHE A 142 -2.20 -1.66 -5.66
C PHE A 142 -2.75 -0.34 -6.21
N LEU A 143 -2.50 -0.06 -7.49
CA LEU A 143 -3.02 1.11 -8.20
C LEU A 143 -4.56 1.08 -8.22
N ASP A 144 -5.17 -0.03 -8.58
CA ASP A 144 -6.63 -0.15 -8.60
C ASP A 144 -7.22 -0.03 -7.17
N HIS A 145 -6.59 -0.64 -6.17
CA HIS A 145 -6.99 -0.45 -4.76
C HIS A 145 -6.98 1.03 -4.35
N VAL A 146 -5.88 1.73 -4.62
CA VAL A 146 -5.73 3.13 -4.26
C VAL A 146 -6.67 4.02 -5.07
N GLN A 147 -6.82 3.79 -6.38
CA GLN A 147 -7.77 4.51 -7.24
C GLN A 147 -9.21 4.39 -6.75
N ARG A 148 -9.64 3.18 -6.34
CA ARG A 148 -10.97 2.96 -5.74
C ARG A 148 -11.12 3.73 -4.43
N ALA A 149 -10.10 3.75 -3.57
CA ALA A 149 -10.12 4.52 -2.33
C ALA A 149 -10.28 6.03 -2.58
N VAL A 150 -9.76 6.54 -3.70
CA VAL A 150 -9.81 7.97 -4.07
C VAL A 150 -11.16 8.36 -4.68
N ARG A 151 -12.01 7.42 -5.12
CA ARG A 151 -13.37 7.74 -5.60
C ARG A 151 -14.17 8.52 -4.56
N TYR A 152 -13.87 8.33 -3.27
CA TYR A 152 -14.39 9.10 -2.16
C TYR A 152 -13.23 9.71 -1.36
N LEU A 153 -13.12 11.04 -1.29
CA LEU A 153 -11.96 11.70 -0.64
C LEU A 153 -11.75 11.25 0.82
N PRO A 154 -12.78 11.06 1.65
CA PRO A 154 -12.58 10.49 2.97
C PRO A 154 -12.05 9.07 2.94
N GLY A 155 -12.22 8.30 1.86
CA GLY A 155 -11.67 6.93 1.70
C GLY A 155 -10.15 6.90 1.57
N LEU A 156 -9.53 7.97 1.05
CA LEU A 156 -8.08 8.14 1.07
C LEU A 156 -7.56 8.24 2.50
N PHE A 157 -8.27 8.99 3.34
CA PHE A 157 -7.91 9.27 4.73
C PHE A 157 -8.65 8.38 5.73
N SER A 158 -9.47 7.44 5.24
CA SER A 158 -10.42 6.74 6.11
C SER A 158 -9.65 5.82 7.01
N THR A 159 -9.80 6.08 8.30
CA THR A 159 -9.44 5.16 9.36
C THR A 159 -10.18 3.83 9.16
N VAL A 160 -9.55 2.76 9.62
CA VAL A 160 -10.13 1.44 9.81
C VAL A 160 -11.56 1.56 10.37
N ARG A 161 -12.53 0.91 9.72
CA ARG A 161 -13.92 0.91 10.18
C ARG A 161 -14.06 -0.04 11.36
N TYR A 162 -14.36 0.51 12.53
CA TYR A 162 -14.71 -0.28 13.71
C TYR A 162 -16.21 -0.45 13.81
N LEU A 163 -16.64 -1.62 14.27
CA LEU A 163 -18.03 -1.91 14.54
C LEU A 163 -18.57 -0.94 15.60
N ASN A 164 -19.77 -0.40 15.39
CA ASN A 164 -20.35 0.53 16.33
C ASN A 164 -20.66 -0.18 17.65
N LYS A 165 -19.93 0.17 18.70
CA LYS A 165 -20.05 -0.47 20.03
C LYS A 165 -21.44 -0.30 20.66
N ARG A 166 -22.23 0.65 20.17
CA ARG A 166 -23.58 0.94 20.69
C ARG A 166 -24.67 0.07 20.04
N GLU A 167 -24.39 -0.51 18.88
CA GLU A 167 -25.36 -1.29 18.10
C GLU A 167 -25.20 -2.80 18.29
N VAL A 168 -24.18 -3.22 19.06
CA VAL A 168 -23.77 -4.62 19.17
C VAL A 168 -23.70 -5.01 20.63
N ASP A 169 -24.14 -6.23 20.93
CA ASP A 169 -24.10 -6.80 22.28
C ASP A 169 -22.68 -6.68 22.87
N PRO A 170 -22.51 -5.97 24.01
CA PRO A 170 -21.23 -5.86 24.70
C PRO A 170 -20.57 -7.21 24.99
N LEU A 171 -21.37 -8.27 25.22
CA LEU A 171 -20.88 -9.62 25.45
C LEU A 171 -20.15 -10.18 24.22
N LEU A 172 -20.59 -9.84 23.00
CA LEU A 172 -19.92 -10.26 21.77
C LEU A 172 -18.54 -9.61 21.63
N LEU A 173 -18.45 -8.30 21.91
CA LEU A 173 -17.19 -7.57 21.89
C LEU A 173 -16.22 -8.09 22.95
N LEU A 174 -16.73 -8.43 24.14
CA LEU A 174 -15.95 -9.03 25.20
C LEU A 174 -15.43 -10.41 24.79
N LYS A 175 -16.29 -11.28 24.24
CA LYS A 175 -15.88 -12.60 23.72
C LYS A 175 -14.79 -12.46 22.66
N ALA A 176 -14.95 -11.55 21.71
CA ALA A 176 -13.94 -11.29 20.68
C ALA A 176 -12.59 -10.85 21.29
N ALA A 177 -12.61 -9.95 22.28
CA ALA A 177 -11.40 -9.52 22.97
C ALA A 177 -10.72 -10.66 23.76
N LEU A 178 -11.51 -11.52 24.43
CA LEU A 178 -11.00 -12.67 25.17
C LEU A 178 -10.37 -13.73 24.26
N ILE A 179 -10.98 -14.00 23.10
CA ILE A 179 -10.39 -14.89 22.08
C ILE A 179 -9.00 -14.39 21.68
N LEU A 180 -8.89 -13.11 21.33
CA LEU A 180 -7.61 -12.51 20.95
C LEU A 180 -6.59 -12.54 22.08
N GLN A 181 -7.01 -12.34 23.33
CA GLN A 181 -6.13 -12.43 24.50
C GLN A 181 -5.64 -13.87 24.74
N SER A 182 -6.50 -14.86 24.55
CA SER A 182 -6.13 -16.27 24.64
C SER A 182 -5.12 -16.65 23.57
N CYS A 183 -5.32 -16.21 22.32
CA CYS A 183 -4.36 -16.44 21.23
C CYS A 183 -2.99 -15.78 21.49
N GLN A 184 -2.93 -14.62 22.14
CA GLN A 184 -1.67 -13.98 22.53
C GLN A 184 -0.86 -14.76 23.58
N ARG A 185 -1.45 -15.77 24.23
CA ARG A 185 -0.70 -16.65 25.14
C ARG A 185 0.15 -17.66 24.38
N CYS A 186 -0.13 -17.87 23.08
CA CYS A 186 0.67 -18.74 22.23
C CYS A 186 2.02 -18.07 21.94
N PRO A 187 3.14 -18.82 21.99
CA PRO A 187 4.45 -18.27 21.69
C PRO A 187 4.48 -17.74 20.25
N HIS A 188 5.21 -16.64 20.04
CA HIS A 188 5.36 -15.94 18.74
C HIS A 188 4.12 -15.20 18.22
N VAL A 189 2.96 -15.26 18.89
CA VAL A 189 1.79 -14.45 18.53
C VAL A 189 1.88 -13.08 19.21
N LEU A 190 2.12 -12.03 18.40
CA LEU A 190 2.23 -10.66 18.93
C LEU A 190 0.86 -10.00 19.14
N ALA A 191 -0.05 -10.14 18.18
CA ALA A 191 -1.36 -9.50 18.19
C ALA A 191 -2.29 -10.15 17.15
N GLY A 192 -3.60 -9.94 17.29
CA GLY A 192 -4.59 -10.37 16.32
C GLY A 192 -5.73 -9.36 16.10
N CYS A 193 -6.56 -9.63 15.10
CA CYS A 193 -7.71 -8.83 14.75
C CYS A 193 -8.87 -9.73 14.28
N ILE A 194 -10.08 -9.42 14.74
CA ILE A 194 -11.31 -10.10 14.34
C ILE A 194 -12.13 -9.15 13.48
N LEU A 195 -12.47 -9.61 12.28
CA LEU A 195 -13.18 -8.85 11.26
C LEU A 195 -14.53 -9.50 10.96
N HIS A 196 -15.54 -8.67 10.69
CA HIS A 196 -16.82 -9.10 10.14
C HIS A 196 -17.18 -8.15 8.99
N ASN A 197 -17.35 -8.69 7.77
CA ASN A 197 -17.64 -7.91 6.56
C ASN A 197 -16.71 -6.69 6.38
N LEU A 198 -15.38 -6.91 6.50
CA LEU A 198 -14.35 -5.86 6.42
C LEU A 198 -14.46 -4.75 7.50
N THR A 199 -15.25 -4.99 8.53
CA THR A 199 -15.40 -4.12 9.69
C THR A 199 -14.73 -4.77 10.90
N VAL A 200 -13.95 -4.00 11.64
CA VAL A 200 -13.22 -4.49 12.82
C VAL A 200 -14.16 -4.65 14.00
N VAL A 201 -14.29 -5.88 14.49
CA VAL A 201 -15.04 -6.20 15.71
C VAL A 201 -14.16 -5.93 16.93
N SER A 202 -12.94 -6.47 16.92
CA SER A 202 -11.94 -6.29 17.96
C SER A 202 -10.54 -6.39 17.35
N SER A 203 -9.62 -5.53 17.77
CA SER A 203 -8.25 -5.56 17.25
C SER A 203 -7.25 -5.21 18.34
N GLN A 204 -6.13 -5.91 18.31
CA GLN A 204 -4.92 -5.62 19.11
C GLN A 204 -3.83 -4.96 18.27
N LEU A 205 -4.07 -4.80 16.96
CA LEU A 205 -3.14 -4.18 16.02
C LEU A 205 -3.29 -2.66 16.03
N THR A 206 -2.27 -1.95 15.58
CA THR A 206 -2.37 -0.51 15.34
C THR A 206 -3.31 -0.25 14.15
N PRO A 207 -3.97 0.93 14.09
CA PRO A 207 -4.85 1.25 12.97
C PRO A 207 -4.16 1.19 11.60
N GLN A 208 -2.86 1.48 11.53
CA GLN A 208 -2.08 1.38 10.29
C GLN A 208 -1.96 -0.08 9.83
N VAL A 209 -1.53 -0.99 10.73
CA VAL A 209 -1.37 -2.41 10.40
C VAL A 209 -2.71 -3.06 10.08
N THR A 210 -3.79 -2.70 10.80
CA THR A 210 -5.13 -3.18 10.46
C THR A 210 -5.61 -2.69 9.09
N ALA A 211 -5.26 -1.46 8.69
CA ALA A 211 -5.59 -0.94 7.36
C ALA A 211 -4.87 -1.73 6.26
N HIS A 212 -3.60 -2.09 6.46
CA HIS A 212 -2.87 -2.95 5.53
C HIS A 212 -3.60 -4.29 5.38
N LEU A 213 -3.91 -4.98 6.49
CA LEU A 213 -4.64 -6.26 6.45
C LEU A 213 -5.98 -6.19 5.71
N LEU A 214 -6.74 -5.10 5.88
CA LEU A 214 -7.98 -4.89 5.13
C LEU A 214 -7.73 -4.65 3.63
N ALA A 215 -6.59 -4.04 3.27
CA ALA A 215 -6.18 -3.88 1.89
C ALA A 215 -5.72 -5.21 1.26
N ALA A 216 -5.13 -6.14 2.03
CA ALA A 216 -4.63 -7.44 1.57
C ALA A 216 -5.61 -8.15 0.63
N ARG A 217 -6.89 -8.24 1.03
CA ARG A 217 -7.94 -8.94 0.28
C ARG A 217 -8.20 -8.37 -1.12
N ASN A 218 -7.88 -7.10 -1.33
CA ASN A 218 -8.11 -6.41 -2.60
C ASN A 218 -6.87 -6.36 -3.49
N VAL A 219 -5.70 -6.65 -2.93
CA VAL A 219 -4.40 -6.39 -3.55
C VAL A 219 -3.65 -7.70 -3.83
N LEU A 220 -3.83 -8.71 -2.99
CA LEU A 220 -3.25 -10.03 -3.19
C LEU A 220 -4.18 -10.87 -4.06
N SER A 221 -3.62 -11.52 -5.07
CA SER A 221 -4.36 -12.47 -5.92
C SER A 221 -4.69 -13.74 -5.11
N GLN A 222 -5.71 -14.50 -5.53
CA GLN A 222 -5.97 -15.83 -4.94
C GLN A 222 -4.75 -16.75 -5.02
N GLN A 223 -3.93 -16.59 -6.08
CA GLN A 223 -2.66 -17.30 -6.24
C GLN A 223 -1.62 -16.92 -5.17
N ASP A 224 -1.44 -15.62 -4.88
CA ASP A 224 -0.57 -15.13 -3.79
C ASP A 224 -1.01 -15.69 -2.42
N LEU A 225 -2.32 -15.85 -2.20
CA LEU A 225 -2.89 -16.39 -0.96
C LEU A 225 -2.74 -17.92 -0.85
N SER A 226 -2.75 -18.63 -1.98
CA SER A 226 -2.61 -20.09 -2.04
C SER A 226 -1.17 -20.59 -2.01
N GLN A 227 -0.20 -19.75 -2.38
CA GLN A 227 1.23 -20.12 -2.46
C GLN A 227 1.86 -20.41 -1.09
N TYR A 228 1.16 -20.04 -0.01
CA TYR A 228 1.58 -20.22 1.38
C TYR A 228 0.66 -21.17 2.17
N SER A 229 -0.27 -21.86 1.50
CA SER A 229 -0.99 -22.98 2.10
C SER A 229 -0.04 -24.19 2.14
N SER A 230 0.69 -24.36 3.23
CA SER A 230 1.44 -25.57 3.49
C SER A 230 0.46 -26.75 3.57
N GLY A 231 0.60 -27.75 2.71
CA GLY A 231 -0.17 -28.99 2.86
C GLY A 231 0.21 -29.69 4.17
N ASP A 232 -0.79 -30.08 4.98
CA ASP A 232 -1.30 -31.47 5.03
C ASP A 232 -2.32 -31.67 6.19
N THR A 233 -3.11 -30.64 6.54
CA THR A 233 -4.13 -30.78 7.60
C THR A 233 -5.48 -30.20 7.21
N ALA A 234 -6.57 -30.76 7.76
CA ALA A 234 -7.93 -30.29 7.54
C ALA A 234 -8.17 -28.82 7.96
N PHE A 235 -7.22 -28.23 8.72
CA PHE A 235 -7.20 -26.82 9.14
C PHE A 235 -6.77 -25.87 8.00
N ASP A 236 -6.11 -26.37 6.96
CA ASP A 236 -5.55 -25.57 5.85
C ASP A 236 -6.59 -25.06 4.85
N ARG A 237 -7.86 -25.49 4.97
CA ARG A 237 -8.95 -24.99 4.11
C ARG A 237 -9.50 -23.63 4.53
N GLU A 238 -9.23 -23.19 5.77
CA GLU A 238 -9.78 -21.95 6.34
C GLU A 238 -8.71 -20.94 6.77
N ALA A 239 -7.42 -21.32 6.78
CA ALA A 239 -6.32 -20.46 7.18
C ALA A 239 -5.36 -20.18 6.01
N SER A 240 -5.05 -18.91 5.78
CA SER A 240 -4.05 -18.46 4.81
C SER A 240 -2.92 -17.73 5.53
N VAL A 241 -1.68 -18.13 5.29
CA VAL A 241 -0.50 -17.43 5.80
C VAL A 241 -0.04 -16.40 4.76
N ILE A 242 0.19 -15.16 5.16
CA ILE A 242 0.64 -14.10 4.27
C ILE A 242 1.87 -13.45 4.91
N PRO A 243 3.07 -13.59 4.32
CA PRO A 243 4.23 -12.84 4.79
C PRO A 243 4.02 -11.35 4.51
N VAL A 244 4.27 -10.52 5.53
CA VAL A 244 4.22 -9.06 5.41
C VAL A 244 5.46 -8.45 6.04
N TYR A 245 5.90 -7.34 5.47
CA TYR A 245 6.99 -6.51 5.97
C TYR A 245 6.40 -5.37 6.79
N LEU A 246 6.90 -5.21 8.00
CA LEU A 246 6.55 -4.09 8.87
C LEU A 246 7.73 -3.14 8.98
N SER A 247 7.44 -1.85 9.09
CA SER A 247 8.46 -0.89 9.51
C SER A 247 8.89 -1.15 10.95
N ASP A 248 10.08 -0.67 11.32
CA ASP A 248 10.60 -0.79 12.69
C ASP A 248 9.66 -0.13 13.70
N GLU A 249 9.01 0.98 13.33
CA GLU A 249 8.02 1.66 14.16
C GLU A 249 6.77 0.81 14.39
N GLU A 250 6.22 0.20 13.32
CA GLU A 250 5.06 -0.69 13.41
C GLU A 250 5.37 -1.94 14.24
N PHE A 251 6.54 -2.55 14.00
CA PHE A 251 7.00 -3.72 14.76
C PHE A 251 7.20 -3.40 16.23
N SER A 252 7.91 -2.31 16.55
CA SER A 252 8.14 -1.87 17.92
C SER A 252 6.83 -1.57 18.64
N SER A 253 5.89 -0.93 17.95
CA SER A 253 4.57 -0.65 18.51
C SER A 253 3.83 -1.95 18.87
N LEU A 254 3.77 -2.93 17.95
CA LEU A 254 3.13 -4.22 18.23
C LEU A 254 3.79 -4.96 19.41
N HIS A 255 5.12 -4.93 19.46
CA HIS A 255 5.89 -5.58 20.52
C HIS A 255 5.72 -4.90 21.89
N CYS A 256 5.68 -3.57 21.95
CA CYS A 256 5.40 -2.85 23.19
C CYS A 256 3.98 -3.10 23.71
N HIS A 257 2.99 -3.22 22.81
CA HIS A 257 1.61 -3.48 23.19
C HIS A 257 1.39 -4.90 23.73
N SER A 258 2.14 -5.89 23.24
CA SER A 258 2.12 -7.25 23.79
C SER A 258 2.80 -7.31 25.18
N ALA A 259 4.00 -6.73 25.32
CA ALA A 259 4.77 -6.75 26.56
C ALA A 259 4.05 -6.04 27.74
N ARG A 260 3.41 -4.89 27.49
CA ARG A 260 2.64 -4.16 28.52
C ARG A 260 1.44 -4.96 29.03
N ARG A 261 0.87 -5.86 28.23
CA ARG A 261 -0.26 -6.72 28.64
C ARG A 261 0.21 -7.95 29.41
N LEU A 262 1.32 -8.56 29.01
CA LEU A 262 1.98 -9.62 29.78
C LEU A 262 2.37 -9.16 31.19
N ASN A 263 2.89 -7.93 31.32
CA ASN A 263 3.26 -7.37 32.61
C ASN A 263 2.07 -7.01 33.52
N ARG A 264 0.88 -6.75 32.96
CA ARG A 264 -0.36 -6.58 33.75
C ARG A 264 -0.94 -7.90 34.25
N CYS A 265 -0.53 -9.04 33.68
CA CYS A 265 -0.96 -10.36 34.09
C CYS A 265 0.00 -11.04 35.09
N ARG A 266 1.12 -10.40 35.45
CA ARG A 266 1.97 -10.88 36.55
C ARG A 266 1.42 -10.35 37.87
N PRO A 267 1.11 -11.20 38.85
CA PRO A 267 0.86 -10.71 40.22
C PRO A 267 2.12 -9.99 40.73
N PRO A 268 1.97 -8.97 41.60
CA PRO A 268 3.12 -8.31 42.20
C PRO A 268 3.98 -9.35 42.95
N PRO A 269 5.32 -9.18 42.97
CA PRO A 269 6.19 -10.07 43.73
C PRO A 269 5.76 -10.03 45.20
N SER A 270 5.54 -11.23 45.75
CA SER A 270 5.23 -11.51 47.15
C SER A 270 6.37 -11.11 48.08
#